data_AF-A0A848ZG06-F1
#
_entry.id   AF-A0A848ZG06-F1
#
_cell.length_a   1.000
_cell.length_b   1.000
_cell.length_c   1.000
_cell.angle_alpha   90.00
_cell.angle_beta   90.00
_cell.angle_gamma   90.00
#
_symmetry.space_group_name_H-M   'P 1'
#
loop_
_entity.id
_entity.type
_entity.pdbx_description
1 polymer ?
#
loop_
_entity_poly.entity_id
_entity_poly.type
_entity_poly.pdbx_seq_one_letter_code
_entity_poly.pdbx_strand_id
1 'polypeptide(L)'
;MDRRNFLLKSTSFLVGSLFGLNAFSRALASEEPENSLPYQPRIALIIDDIGVAFCHAKPFLALGVPLTFAVLPRLPKTRNLALEIHNQGHE
;
A
#
# COMPACT_ATOMS: atom_id res chain seq x y z
N MET A 1 16.91 -3.48 -13.69
CA MET A 1 16.78 -2.04 -13.35
C MET A 1 17.92 -1.69 -12.40
N ASP A 2 18.79 -0.74 -12.75
CA ASP A 2 19.95 -0.39 -11.92
C ASP A 2 19.53 0.54 -10.78
N ARG A 3 19.76 0.11 -9.53
CA ARG A 3 19.42 0.85 -8.31
C ARG A 3 20.05 2.24 -8.29
N ARG A 4 21.28 2.39 -8.77
CA ARG A 4 22.00 3.67 -8.75
C ARG A 4 21.35 4.66 -9.71
N ASN A 5 20.99 4.20 -10.89
CA ASN A 5 20.29 5.00 -11.89
C ASN A 5 18.90 5.41 -11.43
N PHE A 6 18.19 4.53 -10.71
CA PHE A 6 16.90 4.86 -10.10
C PHE A 6 17.04 5.98 -9.06
N LEU A 7 17.96 5.82 -8.10
CA LEU A 7 18.19 6.82 -7.06
C LEU A 7 18.60 8.18 -7.64
N LEU A 8 19.52 8.20 -8.61
CA LEU A 8 19.96 9.44 -9.25
C LEU A 8 18.80 10.15 -9.95
N LYS A 9 17.96 9.42 -10.69
CA LYS A 9 16.80 10.00 -11.37
C LYS A 9 15.78 10.57 -10.38
N SER A 10 15.40 9.80 -9.37
CA SER A 10 14.42 10.22 -8.36
C SER A 10 14.90 11.46 -7.59
N THR A 11 16.17 11.51 -7.18
CA THR A 11 16.73 12.68 -6.49
C THR A 11 16.75 13.91 -7.37
N SER A 12 17.12 13.79 -8.66
CA SER A 12 17.09 14.91 -9.60
C SER A 12 15.68 15.46 -9.82
N PHE A 13 14.66 14.59 -9.90
CA PHE A 13 13.26 15.02 -9.94
C PHE A 13 12.83 15.77 -8.68
N LEU A 14 13.23 15.27 -7.50
CA LEU A 14 12.90 15.90 -6.22
C LEU A 14 13.58 17.27 -6.07
N VAL A 15 14.85 17.39 -6.43
CA VAL A 15 15.57 18.66 -6.43
C VAL A 15 14.91 19.65 -7.40
N GLY A 16 14.61 19.23 -8.63
CA GLY A 16 13.87 20.05 -9.58
C GLY A 16 12.51 20.53 -9.03
N SER A 17 11.84 19.67 -8.26
CA SER A 17 10.58 20.03 -7.60
C SER A 17 10.74 21.12 -6.53
N LEU A 18 11.81 21.06 -5.73
CA LEU A 18 12.10 22.06 -4.69
C LEU A 18 12.44 23.43 -5.28
N PHE A 19 13.07 23.46 -6.46
CA PHE A 19 13.39 24.68 -7.20
C PHE A 19 12.22 25.21 -8.06
N GLY A 20 11.01 24.68 -7.88
CA GLY A 20 9.81 25.23 -8.53
C GLY A 20 9.63 24.82 -10.00
N LEU A 21 10.35 23.81 -10.48
CA LEU A 21 10.13 23.24 -11.83
C LEU A 21 8.86 22.35 -11.91
N ASN A 22 7.99 22.40 -10.89
CA ASN A 22 6.74 21.65 -10.76
C ASN A 22 5.63 22.05 -11.73
N ALA A 23 5.89 22.95 -12.69
CA ALA A 23 4.91 23.49 -13.62
C ALA A 23 4.14 22.42 -14.42
N PHE A 24 4.68 21.20 -14.55
CA PHE A 24 4.09 20.10 -15.31
C PHE A 24 3.25 19.12 -14.49
N SER A 25 3.29 19.15 -13.16
CA SER A 25 2.50 18.25 -12.32
C SER A 25 1.24 18.94 -11.79
N ARG A 26 0.34 19.33 -12.70
CA ARG A 26 -1.04 19.66 -12.33
C ARG A 26 -1.83 18.36 -12.24
N ALA A 27 -2.01 17.85 -11.02
CA ALA A 27 -3.01 16.83 -10.78
C ALA A 27 -4.39 17.50 -10.90
N LEU A 28 -5.04 17.36 -12.05
CA LEU A 28 -6.42 17.79 -12.24
C LEU A 28 -7.32 16.68 -11.69
N ALA A 29 -7.97 16.94 -10.55
CA ALA A 29 -9.08 16.11 -10.11
C ALA A 29 -10.31 16.50 -10.93
N SER A 30 -10.93 15.52 -11.61
CA SER A 30 -12.25 15.72 -12.21
C SER A 30 -13.28 15.68 -11.08
N GLU A 31 -13.99 16.79 -10.87
CA GLU A 31 -15.15 16.82 -10.00
C GLU A 31 -16.31 16.13 -10.75
N GLU A 32 -16.78 14.99 -10.22
CA GLU A 32 -17.98 14.33 -10.74
C GLU A 32 -19.24 15.10 -10.31
N PRO A 33 -20.31 15.10 -11.13
CA PRO A 33 -21.49 15.92 -10.90
C PRO A 33 -22.15 15.63 -9.54
N GLU A 34 -22.50 16.71 -8.84
CA GLU A 34 -23.04 16.86 -7.47
C GLU A 34 -24.33 16.07 -7.15
N ASN A 35 -24.84 15.25 -8.08
CA ASN A 35 -26.11 14.52 -7.96
C ASN A 35 -25.98 13.06 -7.52
N SER A 36 -24.81 12.62 -7.08
CA SER A 36 -24.66 11.32 -6.42
C SER A 36 -24.81 11.49 -4.90
N LEU A 37 -25.51 10.54 -4.26
CA LEU A 37 -25.53 10.40 -2.78
C LEU A 37 -24.11 10.60 -2.23
N PRO A 38 -23.91 11.18 -1.03
CA PRO A 38 -22.58 11.49 -0.51
C PRO A 38 -21.68 10.26 -0.63
N TYR A 39 -20.81 10.28 -1.63
CA TYR A 39 -19.90 9.20 -1.91
C TYR A 39 -18.87 9.22 -0.81
N GLN A 40 -19.03 8.34 0.19
CA GLN A 40 -18.00 8.17 1.20
C GLN A 40 -16.79 7.52 0.53
N PRO A 41 -15.66 8.23 0.40
CA PRO A 41 -14.46 7.64 -0.19
C PRO A 41 -14.03 6.44 0.67
N ARG A 42 -13.76 5.32 0.01
CA ARG A 42 -13.33 4.07 0.65
C ARG A 42 -11.90 3.75 0.26
N ILE A 43 -11.12 3.28 1.23
CA ILE A 43 -9.73 2.88 1.06
C ILE A 43 -9.63 1.41 1.47
N ALA A 44 -8.94 0.60 0.65
CA ALA A 44 -8.51 -0.73 1.00
C ALA A 44 -6.99 -0.74 1.15
N LEU A 45 -6.48 -1.39 2.19
CA LEU A 45 -5.05 -1.52 2.45
C LEU A 45 -4.65 -2.99 2.38
N ILE A 46 -3.80 -3.30 1.40
CA ILE A 46 -3.31 -4.66 1.13
C ILE A 46 -1.83 -4.72 1.53
N ILE A 47 -1.48 -5.65 2.41
CA ILE A 47 -0.10 -5.90 2.83
C ILE A 47 0.44 -7.13 2.08
N ASP A 48 1.44 -6.92 1.23
CA ASP A 48 2.02 -7.96 0.38
C ASP A 48 3.17 -8.73 1.05
N ASP A 49 3.58 -9.83 0.41
CA ASP A 49 4.74 -10.66 0.78
C ASP A 49 4.71 -11.28 2.19
N ILE A 50 3.50 -11.57 2.67
CA ILE A 50 3.32 -12.21 3.98
C ILE A 50 3.55 -13.72 3.85
N GLY A 51 4.40 -14.29 4.70
CA GLY A 51 4.55 -15.76 4.77
C GLY A 51 5.96 -16.25 5.09
N VAL A 52 7.01 -15.48 4.78
CA VAL A 52 8.40 -15.89 5.10
C VAL A 52 8.65 -15.80 6.61
N ALA A 53 8.13 -14.78 7.28
CA ALA A 53 8.29 -14.61 8.71
C ALA A 53 7.02 -14.02 9.33
N PHE A 54 6.38 -14.76 10.23
CA PHE A 54 5.16 -14.30 10.93
C PHE A 54 5.38 -13.02 11.74
N CYS A 55 6.62 -12.78 12.20
CA CYS A 55 6.95 -11.56 12.92
C CYS A 55 6.68 -10.29 12.11
N HIS A 56 6.68 -10.36 10.78
CA HIS A 56 6.36 -9.21 9.93
C HIS A 56 4.87 -8.86 9.92
N ALA A 57 3.97 -9.84 10.15
CA ALA A 57 2.53 -9.60 10.19
C ALA A 57 2.08 -8.97 11.51
N LYS A 58 2.76 -9.27 12.62
CA LYS A 58 2.34 -8.86 13.98
C LYS A 58 2.10 -7.36 14.16
N PRO A 59 2.98 -6.45 13.69
CA PRO A 59 2.74 -5.01 13.86
C PRO A 59 1.47 -4.54 13.16
N PHE A 60 1.14 -5.13 12.01
CA PHE A 60 -0.06 -4.77 11.24
C PHE A 60 -1.33 -5.29 11.91
N LEU A 61 -1.30 -6.52 12.44
CA LEU A 61 -2.41 -7.09 13.22
C LEU A 61 -2.71 -6.25 14.47
N ALA A 62 -1.69 -5.64 15.08
CA ALA A 62 -1.87 -4.78 16.24
C ALA A 62 -2.53 -3.41 15.94
N LEU A 63 -2.69 -3.02 14.67
CA LEU A 63 -3.29 -1.73 14.30
C LEU A 63 -4.80 -1.66 14.58
N GLY A 64 -5.49 -2.80 14.66
CA GLY A 64 -6.92 -2.85 14.97
C GLY A 64 -7.82 -2.23 13.90
N VAL A 65 -7.36 -2.16 12.65
CA VAL A 65 -8.11 -1.65 11.49
C VAL A 65 -8.33 -2.77 10.46
N PRO A 66 -9.37 -2.68 9.61
CA PRO A 66 -9.57 -3.64 8.53
C PRO A 66 -8.37 -3.62 7.57
N LEU A 67 -7.75 -4.77 7.37
CA LEU A 67 -6.59 -4.98 6.48
C LEU A 67 -6.81 -6.27 5.70
N THR A 68 -6.24 -6.30 4.50
CA THR A 68 -6.14 -7.49 3.67
C THR A 68 -4.67 -7.91 3.57
N PHE A 69 -4.36 -9.19 3.72
CA PHE A 69 -3.00 -9.73 3.68
C PHE A 69 -2.82 -10.69 2.50
N ALA A 70 -1.89 -10.38 1.59
CA ALA A 70 -1.51 -11.30 0.52
C ALA A 70 -0.48 -12.31 1.05
N VAL A 71 -0.98 -13.49 1.42
CA VAL A 71 -0.17 -14.58 1.99
C VAL A 71 0.44 -15.45 0.88
N LEU A 72 1.77 -15.52 0.84
CA LEU A 72 2.54 -16.32 -0.09
C LEU A 72 2.21 -17.82 0.03
N PRO A 73 1.86 -18.49 -1.09
CA PRO A 73 1.53 -19.91 -1.08
C PRO A 73 2.79 -20.78 -0.96
N ARG A 74 2.59 -22.04 -0.51
CA ARG A 74 3.62 -23.09 -0.48
C ARG A 74 4.82 -22.82 0.43
N LEU A 75 4.71 -21.94 1.43
CA LEU A 75 5.70 -21.81 2.48
C LEU A 75 5.35 -22.68 3.69
N PRO A 76 6.35 -23.09 4.49
CA PRO A 76 6.08 -23.71 5.78
C PRO A 76 5.17 -22.82 6.62
N LYS A 77 4.09 -23.38 7.16
CA LYS A 77 3.10 -22.70 8.00
C LYS A 77 2.19 -21.67 7.30
N THR A 78 2.22 -21.49 5.97
CA THR A 78 1.29 -20.60 5.23
C THR A 78 -0.16 -20.79 5.65
N ARG A 79 -0.63 -22.05 5.73
CA ARG A 79 -2.03 -22.35 6.09
C ARG A 79 -2.38 -21.88 7.49
N ASN A 80 -1.52 -22.17 8.46
CA ASN A 80 -1.75 -21.77 9.85
C ASN A 80 -1.72 -20.25 10.00
N LEU A 81 -0.84 -19.58 9.26
CA LEU A 81 -0.76 -18.13 9.21
C LEU A 81 -2.04 -17.51 8.65
N ALA A 82 -2.51 -17.98 7.49
CA ALA A 82 -3.73 -17.47 6.88
C ALA A 82 -4.95 -17.67 7.80
N LEU A 83 -5.05 -18.82 8.47
CA LEU A 83 -6.11 -19.08 9.45
C LEU A 83 -6.03 -18.14 10.65
N GLU A 84 -4.83 -17.89 11.17
CA GLU A 84 -4.63 -16.96 12.30
C GLU A 84 -5.05 -15.53 11.93
N ILE A 85 -4.61 -15.04 10.76
CA ILE A 85 -5.00 -13.72 10.23
C ILE A 85 -6.52 -13.64 10.09
N HIS A 86 -7.14 -14.67 9.51
CA HIS A 86 -8.59 -14.72 9.33
C HIS A 86 -9.35 -14.75 10.66
N ASN A 87 -8.88 -15.54 11.63
CA ASN A 87 -9.48 -15.61 12.97
C ASN A 87 -9.40 -14.28 13.73
N GLN A 88 -8.48 -13.38 13.35
CA GLN A 88 -8.37 -12.03 13.89
C GLN A 88 -9.27 -11.01 13.16
N GLY A 89 -10.09 -11.45 12.19
CA GLY A 89 -11.06 -10.61 11.50
C GLY A 89 -10.52 -9.89 10.26
N HIS A 90 -9.39 -10.34 9.73
CA HIS A 90 -8.77 -9.79 8.53
C HIS A 90 -9.04 -10.66 7.29
N GLU A 91 -8.87 -10.05 6.11
CA GLU A 91 -9.00 -10.71 4.80
C GLU A 91 -7.66 -11.28 4.32
#